data_AF-A0A349K828-F1
#
_entry.id   AF-A0A349K828-F1
#
_cell.length_a   1.000
_cell.length_b   1.000
_cell.length_c   1.000
_cell.angle_alpha   90.00
_cell.angle_beta   90.00
_cell.angle_gamma   90.00
#
_symmetry.space_group_name_H-M   'P 1'
#
loop_
_entity.id
_entity.type
_entity.pdbx_description
1 polymer ?
#
loop_
_entity_poly.entity_id
_entity_poly.type
_entity_poly.pdbx_seq_one_letter_code
_entity_poly.pdbx_strand_id
1 'polypeptide(L)' 'MDFEEFLQHFRSDDLSYALKSLKLPRTGNKPDRVSRLVELEKTGTQVKNILRAFRVDDVKRAAKSVGLL' A
#
# COMPACT_ATOMS: atom_id res chain seq x y z
N MET A 1 -6.82 1.87 13.45
CA MET A 1 -6.13 1.28 12.29
C MET A 1 -5.06 2.22 11.85
N ASP A 2 -3.81 1.78 11.94
CA ASP A 2 -2.68 2.52 11.39
C ASP A 2 -2.49 2.21 9.90
N PHE A 3 -1.53 2.89 9.27
CA PHE A 3 -1.28 2.72 7.84
C PHE A 3 -0.76 1.33 7.49
N GLU A 4 0.05 0.72 8.35
CA GLU A 4 0.59 -0.62 8.13
C GLU A 4 -0.51 -1.68 8.18
N GLU A 5 -1.38 -1.61 9.19
CA GLU A 5 -2.56 -2.44 9.33
C GLU A 5 -3.47 -2.32 8.10
N PHE A 6 -3.70 -1.09 7.61
CA PHE A 6 -4.47 -0.88 6.38
C PHE A 6 -3.83 -1.54 5.15
N LEU A 7 -2.50 -1.47 5.01
CA LEU A 7 -1.78 -2.12 3.91
C LEU A 7 -1.89 -3.66 3.94
N GLN A 8 -2.15 -4.26 5.11
CA GLN A 8 -2.40 -5.70 5.21
C GLN A 8 -3.68 -6.14 4.48
N HIS A 9 -4.60 -5.23 4.19
CA HIS A 9 -5.82 -5.55 3.45
C HIS A 9 -5.64 -5.58 1.92
N PHE A 10 -4.46 -5.19 1.42
CA PHE A 10 -4.12 -5.29 0.01
C PHE A 10 -3.59 -6.69 -0.34
N ARG A 11 -3.83 -7.12 -1.58
CA ARG A 11 -3.18 -8.31 -2.13
C ARG A 11 -1.72 -8.01 -2.43
N SER A 12 -0.90 -9.05 -2.47
CA SER A 12 0.54 -8.90 -2.77
C SER A 12 0.79 -8.20 -4.11
N ASP A 13 -0.05 -8.46 -5.12
CA ASP A 13 0.06 -7.85 -6.45
C ASP A 13 -0.37 -6.38 -6.48
N ASP A 14 -1.33 -5.99 -5.63
CA ASP A 14 -1.75 -4.59 -5.48
C ASP A 14 -0.59 -3.75 -4.93
N LEU A 15 0.11 -4.29 -3.91
CA LEU A 15 1.31 -3.68 -3.32
C LEU A 15 2.45 -3.61 -4.35
N SER A 16 2.67 -4.68 -5.12
CA SER A 16 3.66 -4.71 -6.20
C SER A 16 3.39 -3.65 -7.27
N TYR A 17 2.12 -3.42 -7.61
CA TYR A 17 1.72 -2.37 -8.53
C TYR A 17 2.04 -0.98 -7.97
N ALA A 18 1.67 -0.68 -6.72
CA ALA A 18 1.97 0.60 -6.09
C ALA A 18 3.48 0.85 -6.01
N LEU A 19 4.27 -0.16 -5.63
CA LEU A 19 5.73 -0.08 -5.62
C LEU A 19 6.30 0.21 -7.02
N LYS A 20 5.75 -0.40 -8.07
CA LYS A 20 6.11 -0.08 -9.46
C LYS A 20 5.88 1.40 -9.76
N SER A 21 4.71 1.92 -9.43
CA SER A 21 4.31 3.31 -9.69
C SER A 21 5.18 4.31 -8.91
N LEU A 22 5.63 3.94 -7.71
CA LEU A 22 6.54 4.72 -6.87
C LEU A 22 8.02 4.55 -7.24
N LYS A 23 8.34 3.77 -8.28
CA LYS A 23 9.72 3.40 -8.69
C LYS A 23 10.53 2.73 -7.58
N LEU A 24 9.86 1.96 -6.73
CA LEU A 24 10.45 1.20 -5.63
C LEU A 24 10.66 -0.28 -6.01
N PRO A 25 11.63 -0.98 -5.38
CA PRO A 25 11.80 -2.43 -5.55
C PRO A 25 10.54 -3.22 -5.25
N ARG A 26 10.21 -4.17 -6.14
CA ARG A 26 9.02 -5.06 -6.06
C ARG A 26 9.35 -6.47 -5.57
N THR A 27 10.62 -6.73 -5.30
CA THR A 27 11.13 -8.02 -4.82
C THR A 27 10.61 -8.31 -3.42
N GLY A 28 10.65 -9.59 -3.05
CA GLY A 28 10.16 -10.06 -1.76
C GLY A 28 8.68 -10.43 -1.75
N ASN A 29 8.25 -10.93 -0.60
CA ASN A 29 6.89 -11.37 -0.29
C ASN A 29 5.99 -10.18 0.12
N LYS A 30 4.76 -10.46 0.55
CA LYS A 30 3.81 -9.41 0.93
C LYS A 30 4.32 -8.56 2.11
N PRO A 31 4.78 -9.12 3.25
CA PRO A 31 5.42 -8.35 4.31
C PRO A 31 6.52 -7.40 3.81
N ASP A 32 7.44 -7.88 2.96
CA ASP A 32 8.53 -7.05 2.43
C ASP A 32 7.99 -5.83 1.66
N ARG A 33 6.87 -6.00 0.94
CA ARG A 33 6.22 -4.93 0.18
C ARG A 33 5.50 -3.93 1.07
N VAL A 34 4.85 -4.41 2.14
CA VAL A 34 4.20 -3.55 3.14
C VAL A 34 5.25 -2.71 3.86
N SER A 35 6.32 -3.33 4.38
CA SER A 35 7.40 -2.63 5.08
C SER A 35 7.98 -1.49 4.25
N ARG A 36 8.16 -1.70 2.94
CA ARG A 36 8.71 -0.68 2.04
C ARG A 36 7.79 0.54 1.86
N LEU A 37 6.47 0.35 1.88
CA LEU A 37 5.51 1.46 1.83
C LEU A 37 5.42 2.18 3.18
N VAL A 38 5.54 1.46 4.29
CA VAL A 38 5.62 2.04 5.64
C VAL A 38 6.91 2.85 5.82
N GLU A 39 8.04 2.36 5.33
CA GLU A 39 9.30 3.11 5.31
C GLU A 39 9.19 4.40 4.49
N LEU A 40 8.50 4.35 3.35
CA LEU A 40 8.25 5.54 2.54
C LEU A 40 7.39 6.58 3.29
N GLU A 41 6.41 6.12 4.08
CA GLU A 41 5.61 6.98 4.96
C GLU A 41 6.46 7.61 6.07
N LYS A 42 7.28 6.80 6.76
CA LYS A 42 8.21 7.23 7.83
C LYS A 42 9.28 8.22 7.36
N THR A 43 9.65 8.20 6.07
CA THR A 43 10.58 9.17 5.47
C THR A 43 9.92 10.51 5.11
N GLY A 44 8.63 10.68 5.40
CA GLY A 44 7.89 11.93 5.26
C GLY A 44 6.93 11.98 4.07
N THR A 45 6.78 10.89 3.31
CA THR A 45 5.80 10.83 2.23
C THR A 45 4.39 10.70 2.82
N GLN A 46 3.53 11.68 2.54
CA GLN A 46 2.15 11.63 3.03
C GLN A 46 1.41 10.38 2.51
N VAL A 47 0.68 9.69 3.40
CA VAL A 47 -0.13 8.50 3.07
C VAL A 47 -0.98 8.69 1.82
N LYS A 48 -1.61 9.86 1.64
CA LYS A 48 -2.43 10.16 0.45
C LYS A 48 -1.65 10.08 -0.87
N ASN A 49 -0.36 10.41 -0.86
CA ASN A 49 0.50 10.33 -2.04
C ASN A 49 0.89 8.89 -2.33
N ILE A 50 1.08 8.07 -1.29
CA ILE A 50 1.32 6.63 -1.43
C ILE A 50 0.07 5.94 -1.96
N LEU A 51 -1.11 6.25 -1.43
CA LEU A 51 -2.39 5.69 -1.89
C LEU A 51 -2.70 6.02 -3.36
N ARG A 52 -2.25 7.17 -3.87
CA ARG A 52 -2.39 7.54 -5.29
C ARG A 52 -1.58 6.63 -6.24
N ALA A 53 -0.63 5.85 -5.73
CA ALA A 53 0.13 4.90 -6.53
C ALA A 53 -0.62 3.59 -6.81
N PHE A 54 -1.67 3.31 -6.02
CA PHE A 54 -2.54 2.15 -6.21
C PHE A 54 -3.59 2.43 -7.28
N ARG A 55 -4.18 1.36 -7.83
CA ARG A 55 -5.40 1.50 -8.62
C ARG A 55 -6.56 1.83 -7.68
N VAL A 56 -7.50 2.64 -8.17
CA VAL A 56 -8.68 3.05 -7.40
C VAL A 56 -9.47 1.84 -6.89
N ASP A 57 -9.64 0.79 -7.69
CA ASP A 57 -10.37 -0.41 -7.30
C ASP A 57 -9.66 -1.24 -6.22
N ASP A 58 -8.33 -1.16 -6.17
CA ASP A 58 -7.53 -1.84 -5.15
C ASP A 58 -7.75 -1.15 -3.79
N VAL A 59 -7.73 0.18 -3.78
CA VAL A 59 -8.02 0.98 -2.58
C VAL A 59 -9.45 0.79 -2.11
N LYS A 60 -10.44 0.82 -3.01
CA LYS A 60 -11.86 0.60 -2.67
C LYS A 60 -12.08 -0.78 -2.04
N ARG A 61 -11.44 -1.81 -2.59
CA ARG A 61 -11.52 -3.18 -2.07
C ARG A 61 -10.92 -3.29 -0.67
N ALA A 62 -9.74 -2.72 -0.44
CA ALA A 62 -9.11 -2.70 0.88
C ALA A 62 -9.99 -1.94 1.88
N ALA A 63 -10.49 -0.75 1.52
CA ALA A 63 -11.38 0.06 2.35
C ALA A 63 -12.68 -0.66 2.73
N LYS A 64 -13.31 -1.38 1.79
CA LYS A 64 -14.50 -2.22 2.07
C LYS A 64 -14.20 -3.32 3.08
N SER A 65 -13.01 -3.93 3.02
CA SER A 65 -12.64 -5.03 3.93
C SER A 65 -12.48 -4.60 5.39
N VAL A 66 -12.38 -3.29 5.63
CA VAL A 66 -12.25 -2.68 6.96
C VAL A 66 -13.45 -1.80 7.34
N GLY A 67 -14.55 -1.87 6.58
CA GLY A 67 -15.80 -1.16 6.88
C GLY A 67 -15.75 0.36 6.67
N LEU A 68 -14.83 0.86 5.83
CA LEU A 68 -14.74 2.29 5.49
C LEU A 68 -15.60 2.68 4.28
N LEU A 69 -16.16 1.70 3.56
CA LEU A 69 -17.02 1.86 2.37
C LEU A 69 -18.12 0.80 2.35
#